data_AF-A0A2I1DIW8-F1
#
_entry.id   AF-A0A2I1DIW8-F1
#
_cell.length_a   1.000
_cell.length_b   1.000
_cell.length_c   1.000
_cell.angle_alpha   90.00
_cell.angle_beta   90.00
_cell.angle_gamma   90.00
#
_symmetry.space_group_name_H-M   'P 1'
#
loop_
_entity.id
_entity.type
_entity.pdbx_description
1 polymer ?
#
loop_
_entity_poly.entity_id
_entity_poly.type
_entity_poly.pdbx_seq_one_letter_code
_entity_poly.pdbx_strand_id
1 'polypeptide(L)' 'MNISIHQSQIGRIAHIISGNGPRIEILLDENLPAAQALRHEAVRRPELAATLERAADFFEFGPTWH' A
#
# COMPACT_ATOMS: atom_id res chain seq x y z
N MET A 1 10.74 -0.91 -6.14
CA MET A 1 9.64 -1.06 -5.15
C MET A 1 8.63 -2.01 -5.76
N ASN A 2 8.15 -2.98 -4.99
CA ASN A 2 7.08 -3.87 -5.44
C ASN A 2 5.92 -3.77 -4.45
N ILE A 3 4.71 -3.66 -4.97
CA ILE A 3 3.48 -3.60 -4.20
C ILE A 3 2.52 -4.63 -4.75
N SER A 4 1.92 -5.37 -3.85
CA SER A 4 0.87 -6.30 -4.19
C SER A 4 -0.22 -6.18 -3.15
N ILE A 5 -1.46 -6.03 -3.62
CA ILE A 5 -2.63 -5.90 -2.77
C ILE A 5 -3.51 -7.11 -3.02
N HIS A 6 -3.83 -7.85 -1.96
CA HIS A 6 -4.59 -9.09 -2.05
C HIS A 6 -5.77 -9.04 -1.08
N GLN A 7 -6.86 -9.70 -1.46
CA GLN A 7 -8.01 -9.92 -0.59
C GLN A 7 -7.73 -11.11 0.33
N SER A 8 -7.86 -10.92 1.64
CA SER A 8 -7.75 -11.97 2.67
C SER A 8 -9.09 -12.18 3.37
N GLN A 9 -9.18 -13.23 4.21
CA GLN A 9 -10.36 -13.51 5.03
C GLN A 9 -10.69 -12.38 6.02
N ILE A 10 -9.68 -11.58 6.39
CA ILE A 10 -9.80 -10.47 7.34
C ILE A 10 -9.89 -9.09 6.66
N GLY A 11 -9.93 -9.05 5.33
CA GLY A 11 -10.01 -7.82 4.53
C GLY A 11 -8.87 -7.69 3.52
N ARG A 12 -8.73 -6.48 2.95
CA ARG A 12 -7.72 -6.19 1.93
C ARG A 12 -6.36 -5.89 2.56
N ILE A 13 -5.31 -6.60 2.14
CA ILE A 13 -3.95 -6.43 2.70
C ILE A 13 -3.01 -5.92 1.60
N ALA A 14 -2.30 -4.82 1.89
CA ALA A 14 -1.20 -4.34 1.08
C ALA A 14 0.13 -4.89 1.58
N HIS A 15 0.85 -5.58 0.69
CA HIS A 15 2.23 -5.98 0.89
C HIS A 15 3.14 -5.03 0.11
N ILE A 16 4.03 -4.35 0.82
CA ILE A 16 4.90 -3.32 0.27
C ILE A 16 6.34 -3.74 0.52
N ILE A 17 7.10 -3.91 -0.56
CA ILE A 17 8.52 -4.28 -0.54
C ILE A 17 9.31 -3.14 -1.17
N SER A 18 10.00 -2.36 -0.33
CA SER A 18 10.86 -1.26 -0.76
C SER A 18 12.29 -1.76 -0.95
N GLY A 19 12.60 -2.37 -2.10
CA GLY A 19 13.95 -2.84 -2.42
C GLY A 19 14.51 -3.85 -1.39
N ASN A 20 15.72 -3.61 -0.89
CA ASN A 20 16.34 -4.41 0.20
C ASN A 20 15.81 -4.06 1.61
N GLY A 21 14.75 -3.26 1.69
CA GLY A 21 14.12 -2.86 2.95
C GLY A 21 13.19 -3.92 3.54
N PRO A 22 12.64 -3.66 4.75
CA PRO A 22 11.68 -4.55 5.38
C PRO A 22 10.39 -4.66 4.55
N ARG A 23 9.79 -5.85 4.55
CA ARG A 23 8.44 -6.07 4.05
C ARG A 23 7.45 -5.43 5.03
N ILE A 24 6.58 -4.58 4.51
CA ILE A 24 5.52 -3.93 5.27
C ILE A 24 4.19 -4.57 4.87
N GLU A 25 3.38 -4.96 5.85
CA GLU A 25 2.05 -5.50 5.65
C GLU A 25 1.05 -4.58 6.34
N ILE A 26 0.09 -4.06 5.59
CA ILE A 26 -0.93 -3.14 6.10
C ILE A 26 -2.31 -3.64 5.71
N LEU A 27 -3.18 -3.77 6.71
CA LEU A 27 -4.60 -3.98 6.50
C LEU A 27 -5.21 -2.66 6.03
N LEU A 28 -5.76 -2.65 4.82
CA LEU A 28 -6.39 -1.49 4.21
C LEU A 28 -7.88 -1.45 4.56
N ASP A 29 -8.41 -0.24 4.74
CA ASP A 29 -9.84 -0.02 4.82
C ASP A 29 -10.52 -0.42 3.50
N GLU A 30 -11.49 -1.32 3.58
CA GLU A 30 -12.19 -1.85 2.40
C GLU A 30 -13.20 -0.86 1.81
N ASN A 31 -13.61 0.14 2.60
CA ASN A 31 -14.51 1.19 2.15
C ASN A 31 -13.79 2.27 1.31
N LEU A 32 -12.47 2.22 1.26
CA LEU A 32 -11.65 3.15 0.49
C LEU A 32 -11.01 2.44 -0.72
N PRO A 33 -10.83 3.15 -1.84
CA PRO A 33 -9.92 2.74 -2.91
C PRO A 33 -8.53 2.43 -2.33
N ALA A 34 -7.84 1.43 -2.87
CA ALA A 34 -6.60 0.95 -2.25
C ALA A 34 -5.50 2.03 -2.13
N ALA A 35 -5.34 2.89 -3.14
CA ALA A 35 -4.43 4.04 -3.07
C ALA A 35 -4.85 5.05 -1.98
N GLN A 36 -6.15 5.31 -1.82
CA GLN A 36 -6.65 6.18 -0.76
C GLN A 36 -6.49 5.56 0.63
N ALA A 37 -6.72 4.25 0.78
CA ALA A 37 -6.47 3.53 2.02
C ALA A 37 -4.99 3.57 2.42
N LEU A 38 -4.07 3.45 1.45
CA LEU A 38 -2.64 3.60 1.68
C LEU A 38 -2.28 5.01 2.17
N ARG A 39 -2.81 6.06 1.52
CA ARG A 39 -2.62 7.46 1.97
C ARG A 39 -3.25 7.72 3.34
N HIS A 40 -4.38 7.08 3.65
CA HIS A 40 -5.00 7.17 4.97
C HIS A 40 -4.10 6.55 6.06
N GLU A 41 -3.52 5.38 5.79
CA GLU A 41 -2.55 4.75 6.70
C GLU A 41 -1.24 5.54 6.80
N ALA A 42 -0.82 6.27 5.76
CA ALA A 42 0.31 7.19 5.79
C ALA A 42 0.15 8.29 6.86
N VAL A 43 -1.07 8.82 7.02
CA VAL A 43 -1.39 9.82 8.06
C VAL A 43 -1.30 9.21 9.46
N ARG A 44 -1.67 7.93 9.61
CA ARG A 44 -1.65 7.22 10.90
C ARG A 44 -0.27 6.71 11.29
N ARG A 45 0.63 6.52 10.33
CA ARG A 45 1.98 5.98 10.49
C ARG A 45 3.00 6.93 9.85
N PRO A 46 3.30 8.08 10.50
CA PRO A 46 4.19 9.09 9.94
C PRO A 46 5.59 8.54 9.61
N GLU A 47 6.06 7.52 10.32
CA GLU A 47 7.33 6.83 10.07
C GLU A 47 7.35 6.02 8.76
N LEU A 48 6.18 5.63 8.25
CA LEU A 48 6.01 4.93 6.98
C LEU A 48 5.40 5.82 5.89
N ALA A 49 5.03 7.06 6.20
CA ALA A 49 4.26 7.93 5.31
C ALA A 49 4.85 8.02 3.90
N ALA A 50 6.16 8.30 3.78
CA ALA A 50 6.83 8.38 2.49
C ALA A 50 6.81 7.07 1.68
N THR A 51 6.83 5.92 2.36
CA THR A 51 6.72 4.61 1.70
C THR A 51 5.28 4.34 1.26
N LEU A 52 4.29 4.72 2.08
CA LEU A 52 2.88 4.52 1.81
C LEU A 52 2.31 5.46 0.75
N GLU A 53 2.77 6.71 0.72
CA GLU A 53 2.44 7.66 -0.35
C GLU A 53 3.01 7.19 -1.69
N ARG A 54 4.30 6.84 -1.74
CA ARG A 54 4.89 6.23 -2.94
C ARG A 54 4.15 4.96 -3.35
N ALA A 55 3.69 4.18 -2.37
CA ALA A 55 2.95 2.96 -2.65
C ALA A 55 1.60 3.24 -3.28
N ALA A 56 0.89 4.25 -2.78
CA ALA A 56 -0.37 4.72 -3.35
C ALA A 56 -0.16 5.23 -4.78
N ASP A 57 0.88 6.04 -5.01
CA ASP A 57 1.18 6.58 -6.34
C ASP A 57 1.57 5.47 -7.34
N PHE A 58 2.34 4.47 -6.90
CA PHE A 58 2.70 3.32 -7.74
C PHE A 58 1.49 2.44 -8.05
N PHE A 59 0.54 2.32 -7.13
CA PHE A 59 -0.71 1.59 -7.38
C PHE A 59 -1.64 2.36 -8.35
N GLU A 60 -1.69 3.69 -8.23
CA GLU A 60 -2.58 4.55 -9.01
C GLU A 60 -2.04 4.87 -10.42
N PHE A 61 -0.72 5.01 -10.56
CA PHE A 61 -0.05 5.47 -11.79
C PHE A 61 1.10 4.57 -12.24
N GLY A 62 1.41 3.50 -11.52
CA GLY A 62 2.48 2.57 -11.91
C GLY A 62 2.16 1.89 -13.26
N PRO A 63 3.18 1.37 -13.96
CA PRO A 63 2.97 0.68 -15.21
C PRO A 63 2.06 -0.53 -14.96
N THR A 64 0.81 -0.41 -15.40
CA THR A 64 -0.12 -1.53 -15.58
C THR A 64 0.51 -2.41 -16.65
N TRP A 65 1.27 -3.41 -16.23
CA TRP A 65 1.60 -4.52 -17.11
C TRP A 65 0.29 -5.28 -17.35
N HIS A 66 -0.39 -4.89 -18.43
CA HIS A 66 -1.51 -5.60 -19.04
C HIS A 66 -1.09 -6.99 -19.48
#